data_AF-A0A943YZ10-F1
#
_entry.id   AF-A0A943YZ10-F1
#
_cell.length_a   1.000
_cell.length_b   1.000
_cell.length_c   1.000
_cell.angle_alpha   90.00
_cell.angle_beta   90.00
_cell.angle_gamma   90.00
#
_symmetry.space_group_name_H-M   'P 1'
#
loop_
_entity.id
_entity.type
_entity.pdbx_description
1 polymer ?
#
loop_
_entity_poly.entity_id
_entity_poly.type
_entity_poly.pdbx_seq_one_letter_code
_entity_poly.pdbx_strand_id
1 'polypeptide(L)'
;MPCMKKRQKNTPSAGGLSHPGNGPSRPRDDSAAFVSALAPISTPATTAIVPVSASAYSRNAYAARRPKKHRGLKAALVVLLVLLLGVGGAAFGGIMYVNSISDRLHENVDQDLMQALSVEKAAPGEPFYMLIMGVDRSEERVAEGDMDTFRSDSMILTRVDPVQKNVSLVSIERDTYVNIAGYGADKINASAALGGSALVVDTISKFAGVPISHYVEIDFDGFKAAVDALGGIEVDVPITIDDDLAGGRVEAGLQTINGDQALVLCRSR
;
A
#
# COMPACT_ATOMS: atom_id res chain seq x y z
N MET A 1 39.49 29.28 11.63
CA MET A 1 40.46 28.26 11.18
C MET A 1 39.71 27.13 10.49
N PRO A 2 40.14 26.66 9.30
CA PRO A 2 39.54 25.50 8.62
C PRO A 2 40.35 24.20 8.81
N CYS A 3 39.69 23.04 8.87
CA CYS A 3 40.31 21.70 8.77
C CYS A 3 39.24 20.72 8.24
N MET A 4 39.26 20.02 7.09
CA MET A 4 40.27 19.41 6.20
C MET A 4 40.44 17.87 6.41
N LYS A 5 40.39 17.10 5.30
CA LYS A 5 40.79 15.66 5.13
C LYS A 5 39.90 14.60 5.82
N LYS A 6 39.81 13.33 5.38
CA LYS A 6 40.28 12.55 4.18
C LYS A 6 39.04 11.83 3.57
N ARG A 7 38.93 11.38 2.32
CA ARG A 7 39.85 10.87 1.26
C ARG A 7 40.46 9.47 1.50
N GLN A 8 39.69 8.41 1.22
CA GLN A 8 40.18 7.05 0.95
C GLN A 8 39.45 6.45 -0.26
N LYS A 9 40.20 5.78 -1.15
CA LYS A 9 39.76 4.66 -2.01
C LYS A 9 41.02 3.99 -2.55
N ASN A 10 41.01 2.66 -2.66
CA ASN A 10 42.23 1.85 -2.71
C ASN A 10 42.69 1.56 -4.15
N THR A 11 44.00 1.39 -4.31
CA THR A 11 44.63 0.65 -5.43
C THR A 11 44.36 -0.85 -5.33
N PRO A 12 44.26 -1.55 -6.47
CA PRO A 12 44.84 -2.88 -6.65
C PRO A 12 46.19 -2.77 -7.39
N SER A 13 46.99 -3.84 -7.37
CA SER A 13 48.34 -3.90 -7.95
C SER A 13 48.64 -5.26 -8.59
N ALA A 14 49.59 -5.26 -9.53
CA ALA A 14 50.39 -6.37 -10.04
C ALA A 14 49.74 -7.53 -10.85
N GLY A 15 50.43 -7.90 -11.95
CA GLY A 15 50.44 -9.26 -12.52
C GLY A 15 49.46 -9.53 -13.67
N GLY A 16 49.90 -9.99 -14.86
CA GLY A 16 51.28 -10.11 -15.35
C GLY A 16 51.41 -10.90 -16.67
N LEU A 17 52.44 -10.54 -17.46
CA LEU A 17 53.18 -11.36 -18.45
C LEU A 17 52.42 -12.30 -19.43
N SER A 18 52.53 -12.03 -20.73
CA SER A 18 52.49 -13.07 -21.77
C SER A 18 53.38 -12.76 -22.98
N HIS A 19 54.08 -13.78 -23.47
CA HIS A 19 55.06 -13.79 -24.57
C HIS A 19 55.43 -15.28 -24.86
N PRO A 20 55.99 -15.66 -26.02
CA PRO A 20 55.75 -15.13 -27.37
C PRO A 20 55.60 -16.26 -28.44
N GLY A 21 55.37 -15.90 -29.70
CA GLY A 21 55.48 -16.80 -30.88
C GLY A 21 54.26 -17.69 -31.16
N ASN A 22 54.14 -18.31 -32.34
CA ASN A 22 55.03 -18.31 -33.52
C ASN A 22 54.20 -18.35 -34.83
N GLY A 23 54.83 -18.11 -35.98
CA GLY A 23 54.20 -18.16 -37.32
C GLY A 23 53.90 -19.59 -37.84
N PRO A 24 53.57 -19.77 -39.13
CA PRO A 24 54.43 -19.27 -40.23
C PRO A 24 53.70 -18.59 -41.40
N SER A 25 54.48 -18.08 -42.36
CA SER A 25 54.03 -17.47 -43.62
C SER A 25 54.99 -17.81 -44.77
N ARG A 26 54.47 -18.16 -45.96
CA ARG A 26 55.11 -18.18 -47.31
C ARG A 26 54.16 -18.88 -48.33
N PRO A 27 54.38 -18.85 -49.66
CA PRO A 27 55.60 -18.45 -50.38
C PRO A 27 55.48 -17.21 -51.29
N ARG A 28 56.65 -16.78 -51.77
CA ARG A 28 56.83 -16.17 -53.10
C ARG A 28 57.87 -17.02 -53.83
N ASP A 29 57.71 -17.16 -55.13
CA ASP A 29 58.76 -17.64 -56.02
C ASP A 29 59.81 -16.56 -56.24
N ASP A 30 61.06 -16.97 -56.47
CA ASP A 30 62.06 -16.26 -57.27
C ASP A 30 63.09 -17.31 -57.75
N SER A 31 63.48 -17.26 -59.02
CA SER A 31 64.14 -18.40 -59.70
C SER A 31 65.41 -18.01 -60.46
N ALA A 32 66.56 -18.22 -59.83
CA ALA A 32 67.90 -18.13 -60.42
C ALA A 32 68.93 -18.84 -59.51
N ALA A 33 70.04 -19.42 -59.98
CA ALA A 33 70.41 -19.89 -61.31
C ALA A 33 71.65 -20.82 -61.19
N PHE A 34 72.06 -21.42 -62.30
CA PHE A 34 73.36 -22.09 -62.52
C PHE A 34 73.72 -23.34 -61.68
N VAL A 35 73.72 -24.48 -62.38
CA VAL A 35 74.37 -25.73 -61.95
C VAL A 35 75.80 -25.77 -62.50
N SER A 36 76.78 -26.18 -61.70
CA SER A 36 78.09 -26.61 -62.20
C SER A 36 78.76 -27.58 -61.22
N ALA A 37 78.63 -28.89 -61.49
CA ALA A 37 79.41 -29.94 -60.85
C ALA A 37 79.60 -31.10 -61.84
N LEU A 38 80.84 -31.61 -61.94
CA LEU A 38 81.15 -32.82 -62.70
C LEU A 38 80.95 -34.07 -61.83
N ALA A 39 80.64 -35.17 -62.50
CA ALA A 39 80.35 -36.50 -61.93
C ALA A 39 81.68 -37.31 -61.77
N PRO A 40 81.73 -38.68 -61.63
CA PRO A 40 80.65 -39.69 -61.58
C PRO A 40 80.90 -40.88 -60.60
N ILE A 41 80.13 -41.99 -60.76
CA ILE A 41 80.37 -43.37 -60.25
C ILE A 41 80.15 -43.57 -58.72
N SER A 42 79.49 -44.60 -58.16
CA SER A 42 78.43 -45.58 -58.54
C SER A 42 77.92 -46.24 -57.21
N THR A 43 77.09 -47.29 -57.05
CA THR A 43 76.38 -48.32 -57.86
C THR A 43 75.17 -48.84 -57.00
N PRO A 44 74.09 -49.45 -57.54
CA PRO A 44 72.87 -49.73 -56.76
C PRO A 44 72.64 -51.20 -56.34
N ALA A 45 71.89 -51.44 -55.25
CA ALA A 45 70.95 -52.57 -55.08
C ALA A 45 70.22 -52.56 -53.71
N THR A 46 68.91 -52.89 -53.71
CA THR A 46 68.16 -53.78 -52.76
C THR A 46 66.68 -53.34 -52.61
N THR A 47 65.76 -54.31 -52.64
CA THR A 47 64.30 -54.10 -52.67
C THR A 47 63.66 -54.39 -51.30
N ALA A 48 62.57 -53.68 -50.96
CA ALA A 48 61.73 -53.94 -49.78
C ALA A 48 60.22 -53.81 -50.12
N ILE A 49 59.33 -54.33 -49.25
CA ILE A 49 57.97 -54.77 -49.61
C ILE A 49 56.87 -54.10 -48.74
N VAL A 50 55.90 -53.47 -49.42
CA VAL A 50 54.43 -53.37 -49.16
C VAL A 50 53.92 -53.09 -47.72
N PRO A 51 53.03 -52.09 -47.54
CA PRO A 51 51.63 -52.40 -47.18
C PRO A 51 50.59 -51.88 -48.19
N VAL A 52 49.45 -52.56 -48.29
CA VAL A 52 48.28 -52.15 -49.09
C VAL A 52 47.35 -51.22 -48.27
N SER A 53 46.58 -50.37 -48.96
CA SER A 53 45.75 -49.30 -48.40
C SER A 53 44.54 -49.74 -47.57
N ALA A 54 44.07 -48.84 -46.70
CA ALA A 54 43.00 -49.08 -45.72
C ALA A 54 41.57 -49.04 -46.31
N SER A 55 40.64 -49.72 -45.63
CA SER A 55 39.19 -49.52 -45.76
C SER A 55 38.67 -48.65 -44.60
N ALA A 56 38.13 -47.47 -44.93
CA ALA A 56 37.57 -46.55 -43.93
C ALA A 56 36.07 -46.81 -43.74
N TYR A 57 35.69 -47.51 -42.67
CA TYR A 57 34.27 -47.72 -42.34
C TYR A 57 33.66 -46.44 -41.72
N SER A 58 32.56 -45.95 -42.30
CA SER A 58 32.00 -44.63 -41.99
C SER A 58 31.37 -44.53 -40.60
N ARG A 59 31.71 -43.48 -39.83
CA ARG A 59 31.23 -43.26 -38.44
C ARG A 59 29.92 -42.46 -38.29
N ASN A 60 29.27 -42.05 -39.39
CA ASN A 60 28.20 -41.05 -39.37
C ASN A 60 26.78 -41.63 -39.29
N ALA A 61 26.50 -42.44 -38.26
CA ALA A 61 25.21 -43.15 -38.12
C ALA A 61 24.38 -42.82 -36.86
N TYR A 62 24.86 -41.97 -35.94
CA TYR A 62 24.18 -41.68 -34.66
C TYR A 62 24.09 -40.18 -34.31
N ALA A 63 23.45 -39.39 -35.19
CA ALA A 63 23.03 -38.02 -34.90
C ALA A 63 21.80 -37.98 -33.97
N ALA A 64 21.97 -38.44 -32.72
CA ALA A 64 20.88 -38.52 -31.74
C ALA A 64 20.25 -37.13 -31.49
N ARG A 65 18.92 -37.03 -31.69
CA ARG A 65 18.14 -35.80 -31.43
C ARG A 65 18.19 -35.44 -29.94
N ARG A 66 19.07 -34.51 -29.56
CA ARG A 66 19.13 -33.97 -28.19
C ARG A 66 17.76 -33.38 -27.79
N PRO A 67 17.13 -33.80 -26.68
CA PRO A 67 15.89 -33.19 -26.22
C PRO A 67 16.13 -31.73 -25.83
N LYS A 68 15.32 -30.80 -26.36
CA LYS A 68 15.43 -29.37 -26.02
C LYS A 68 15.10 -29.19 -24.53
N LYS A 69 16.06 -28.68 -23.75
CA LYS A 69 15.93 -28.46 -22.29
C LYS A 69 14.70 -27.59 -21.98
N HIS A 70 13.71 -28.14 -21.28
CA HIS A 70 12.53 -27.43 -20.76
C HIS A 70 12.83 -26.36 -19.68
N ARG A 71 14.07 -25.85 -19.59
CA ARG A 71 14.46 -24.84 -18.58
C ARG A 71 13.71 -23.52 -18.75
N GLY A 72 13.46 -23.08 -19.99
CA GLY A 72 12.63 -21.90 -20.26
C GLY A 72 11.17 -22.08 -19.81
N LEU A 73 10.57 -23.25 -20.08
CA LEU A 73 9.21 -23.58 -19.63
C LEU A 73 9.10 -23.63 -18.11
N LYS A 74 10.09 -24.22 -17.42
CA LYS A 74 10.14 -24.23 -15.95
C LYS A 74 10.32 -22.83 -15.37
N ALA A 75 11.16 -21.98 -15.99
CA ALA A 75 11.29 -20.58 -15.58
C ALA A 75 9.98 -19.80 -15.77
N ALA A 76 9.30 -19.95 -16.91
CA ALA A 76 8.01 -19.31 -17.17
C ALA A 76 6.92 -19.75 -16.17
N LEU A 77 6.86 -21.04 -15.83
CA LEU A 77 5.94 -21.54 -14.79
C LEU A 77 6.24 -20.96 -13.40
N VAL A 78 7.51 -20.81 -13.02
CA VAL A 78 7.90 -20.17 -11.74
C VAL A 78 7.53 -18.69 -11.74
N VAL A 79 7.76 -17.95 -12.83
CA VAL A 79 7.37 -16.54 -12.95
C VAL A 79 5.84 -16.37 -12.90
N LEU A 80 5.09 -17.25 -13.57
CA LEU A 80 3.63 -17.25 -13.52
C LEU A 80 3.11 -17.56 -12.10
N LEU A 81 3.72 -18.52 -11.40
CA LEU A 81 3.37 -18.84 -10.01
C LEU A 81 3.65 -17.65 -9.07
N VAL A 82 4.79 -16.98 -9.21
CA VAL A 82 5.14 -15.79 -8.41
C VAL A 82 4.19 -14.63 -8.70
N LEU A 83 3.77 -14.43 -9.96
CA LEU A 83 2.75 -13.42 -10.31
C LEU A 83 1.38 -13.76 -9.70
N LEU A 84 0.93 -15.02 -9.78
CA LEU A 84 -0.33 -15.46 -9.17
C LEU A 84 -0.32 -15.36 -7.64
N LEU A 85 0.82 -15.68 -6.99
CA LEU A 85 0.99 -15.51 -5.55
C LEU A 85 1.08 -14.04 -5.14
N GLY A 86 1.69 -13.17 -5.96
CA GLY A 86 1.74 -11.73 -5.72
C GLY A 86 0.37 -11.07 -5.84
N VAL A 87 -0.36 -11.34 -6.93
CA VAL A 87 -1.73 -10.83 -7.14
C VAL A 87 -2.71 -11.43 -6.13
N GLY A 88 -2.63 -12.74 -5.87
CA GLY A 88 -3.46 -13.41 -4.87
C GLY A 88 -3.17 -12.93 -3.45
N GLY A 89 -1.91 -12.69 -3.10
CA GLY A 89 -1.51 -12.12 -1.81
C GLY A 89 -1.95 -10.68 -1.64
N ALA A 90 -1.86 -9.85 -2.69
CA ALA A 90 -2.38 -8.48 -2.67
C ALA A 90 -3.91 -8.44 -2.57
N ALA A 91 -4.62 -9.30 -3.30
CA ALA A 91 -6.08 -9.42 -3.23
C ALA A 91 -6.54 -9.94 -1.86
N PHE A 92 -5.88 -10.98 -1.32
CA PHE A 92 -6.18 -11.51 0.02
C PHE A 92 -5.86 -10.48 1.11
N GLY A 93 -4.73 -9.77 1.01
CA GLY A 93 -4.40 -8.67 1.92
C GLY A 93 -5.42 -7.53 1.87
N GLY A 94 -5.86 -7.14 0.66
CA GLY A 94 -6.91 -6.14 0.48
C GLY A 94 -8.27 -6.58 1.04
N ILE A 95 -8.66 -7.83 0.83
CA ILE A 95 -9.89 -8.41 1.40
C ILE A 95 -9.80 -8.47 2.94
N MET A 96 -8.68 -8.94 3.50
CA MET A 96 -8.47 -8.96 4.97
C MET A 96 -8.42 -7.55 5.57
N TYR A 97 -7.89 -6.55 4.85
CA TYR A 97 -7.93 -5.15 5.26
C TYR A 97 -9.36 -4.58 5.25
N VAL A 98 -10.12 -4.78 4.17
CA VAL A 98 -11.53 -4.36 4.09
C VAL A 98 -12.40 -5.08 5.12
N ASN A 99 -12.18 -6.38 5.33
CA ASN A 99 -12.88 -7.16 6.35
C ASN A 99 -12.53 -6.66 7.77
N SER A 100 -11.24 -6.50 8.11
CA SER A 100 -10.86 -6.00 9.44
C SER A 100 -11.27 -4.56 9.72
N ILE A 101 -11.49 -3.73 8.69
CA ILE A 101 -12.20 -2.44 8.81
C ILE A 101 -13.68 -2.68 9.09
N SER A 102 -14.34 -3.57 8.33
CA SER A 102 -15.77 -3.89 8.50
C SER A 102 -16.08 -4.48 9.88
N ASP A 103 -15.25 -5.40 10.37
CA ASP A 103 -15.41 -6.03 11.68
C ASP A 103 -15.31 -5.01 12.82
N ARG A 104 -14.35 -4.07 12.73
CA ARG A 104 -14.19 -2.95 13.68
C ARG A 104 -15.30 -1.90 13.58
N LEU A 105 -15.84 -1.67 12.38
CA LEU A 105 -17.01 -0.80 12.18
C LEU A 105 -18.30 -1.41 12.73
N HIS A 106 -18.37 -2.74 12.93
CA HIS A 106 -19.56 -3.44 13.43
C HIS A 106 -19.52 -3.73 14.94
N GLU A 107 -18.41 -3.51 15.64
CA GLU A 107 -18.22 -3.90 17.05
C GLU A 107 -19.18 -3.19 18.04
N ASN A 108 -19.86 -2.11 17.61
CA ASN A 108 -20.93 -1.41 18.34
C ASN A 108 -22.21 -1.20 17.50
N VAL A 109 -22.41 -1.94 16.41
CA VAL A 109 -23.58 -1.78 15.52
C VAL A 109 -24.69 -2.73 15.92
N ASP A 110 -25.71 -2.19 16.58
CA ASP A 110 -26.92 -2.94 16.94
C ASP A 110 -27.76 -3.29 15.69
N GLN A 111 -28.48 -4.40 15.76
CA GLN A 111 -29.50 -4.77 14.77
C GLN A 111 -30.62 -3.72 14.71
N ASP A 112 -30.97 -3.11 15.85
CA ASP A 112 -31.97 -2.05 15.91
C ASP A 112 -31.49 -0.77 15.21
N LEU A 113 -30.20 -0.45 15.27
CA LEU A 113 -29.60 0.67 14.51
C LEU A 113 -29.66 0.39 12.99
N MET A 114 -29.37 -0.85 12.58
CA MET A 114 -29.50 -1.28 11.18
C MET A 114 -30.95 -1.27 10.68
N GLN A 115 -31.95 -1.33 11.57
CA GLN A 115 -33.37 -1.19 11.23
C GLN A 115 -33.87 0.28 11.27
N ALA A 116 -33.28 1.13 12.11
CA ALA A 116 -33.58 2.56 12.17
C ALA A 116 -33.02 3.33 10.96
N LEU A 117 -31.92 2.86 10.38
CA LEU A 117 -31.40 3.37 9.11
C LEU A 117 -32.30 2.99 7.92
N SER A 118 -32.44 3.91 6.97
CA SER A 118 -33.39 3.77 5.86
C SER A 118 -33.06 2.58 4.95
N VAL A 119 -33.90 1.55 4.99
CA VAL A 119 -33.79 0.33 4.17
C VAL A 119 -33.84 0.64 2.66
N GLU A 120 -34.41 1.77 2.25
CA GLU A 120 -34.06 2.42 0.97
C GLU A 120 -32.63 2.97 1.02
N LYS A 121 -31.67 2.05 0.92
CA LYS A 121 -30.26 2.34 0.72
C LYS A 121 -30.10 2.99 -0.65
N ALA A 122 -29.88 4.32 -0.65
CA ALA A 122 -29.66 5.12 -1.86
C ALA A 122 -28.69 4.40 -2.82
N ALA A 123 -29.02 4.38 -4.12
CA ALA A 123 -28.28 3.56 -5.06
C ALA A 123 -26.83 4.05 -5.19
N PRO A 124 -25.86 3.19 -5.55
CA PRO A 124 -24.45 3.58 -5.66
C PRO A 124 -24.24 4.75 -6.64
N GLY A 125 -24.01 5.95 -6.10
CA GLY A 125 -23.87 7.19 -6.86
C GLY A 125 -25.05 8.17 -6.77
N GLU A 126 -26.07 7.88 -5.98
CA GLU A 126 -27.17 8.82 -5.65
C GLU A 126 -26.84 9.67 -4.40
N PRO A 127 -27.49 10.84 -4.22
CA PRO A 127 -27.36 11.63 -3.00
C PRO A 127 -27.98 10.92 -1.79
N PHE A 128 -27.34 11.00 -0.63
CA PHE A 128 -27.80 10.34 0.58
C PHE A 128 -27.57 11.19 1.83
N TYR A 129 -28.34 10.91 2.88
CA TYR A 129 -28.16 11.49 4.21
C TYR A 129 -27.48 10.48 5.14
N MET A 130 -26.58 10.98 5.98
CA MET A 130 -25.92 10.26 7.06
C MET A 130 -25.88 11.10 8.33
N LEU A 131 -25.86 10.46 9.49
CA LEU A 131 -25.66 11.11 10.77
C LEU A 131 -24.23 10.85 11.25
N ILE A 132 -23.52 11.92 11.64
CA ILE A 132 -22.24 11.84 12.36
C ILE A 132 -22.52 12.25 13.80
N MET A 133 -22.13 11.41 14.75
CA MET A 133 -22.32 11.64 16.19
C MET A 133 -20.97 11.58 16.90
N GLY A 134 -20.61 12.68 17.57
CA GLY A 134 -19.46 12.74 18.47
C GLY A 134 -19.89 12.36 19.88
N VAL A 135 -19.27 11.35 20.49
CA VAL A 135 -19.56 10.90 21.86
C VAL A 135 -18.42 11.25 22.82
N ASP A 136 -18.78 11.72 24.02
CA ASP A 136 -17.84 12.06 25.10
C ASP A 136 -17.34 10.79 25.84
N ARG A 137 -16.92 9.78 25.08
CA ARG A 137 -16.26 8.56 25.57
C ARG A 137 -14.75 8.72 25.46
N SER A 138 -14.03 8.25 26.48
CA SER A 138 -12.58 8.00 26.42
C SER A 138 -12.30 6.69 27.14
N GLU A 139 -11.34 5.89 26.65
CA GLU A 139 -10.99 4.59 27.26
C GLU A 139 -10.62 4.74 28.75
N GLU A 140 -10.00 5.86 29.10
CA GLU A 140 -9.63 6.25 30.46
C GLU A 140 -10.84 6.35 31.41
N ARG A 141 -11.95 6.98 31.00
CA ARG A 141 -13.17 7.05 31.83
C ARG A 141 -13.94 5.74 31.90
N VAL A 142 -13.86 4.92 30.85
CA VAL A 142 -14.40 3.55 30.87
C VAL A 142 -13.63 2.70 31.90
N ALA A 143 -12.32 2.88 32.03
CA ALA A 143 -11.50 2.20 33.02
C ALA A 143 -11.78 2.65 34.48
N GLU A 144 -12.21 3.90 34.69
CA GLU A 144 -12.65 4.39 36.00
C GLU A 144 -14.08 3.93 36.40
N GLY A 145 -14.82 3.33 35.46
CA GLY A 145 -16.13 2.71 35.73
C GLY A 145 -17.31 3.68 35.76
N ASP A 146 -17.19 4.86 35.16
CA ASP A 146 -18.29 5.82 35.07
C ASP A 146 -19.32 5.39 34.00
N MET A 147 -20.54 5.09 34.47
CA MET A 147 -21.66 4.60 33.67
C MET A 147 -22.47 5.72 32.99
N ASP A 148 -22.11 7.00 33.16
CA ASP A 148 -22.70 8.13 32.41
C ASP A 148 -22.16 8.26 30.96
N THR A 149 -21.77 7.12 30.38
CA THR A 149 -20.79 6.97 29.28
C THR A 149 -21.30 7.31 27.87
N PHE A 150 -22.46 7.97 27.76
CA PHE A 150 -23.21 8.19 26.51
C PHE A 150 -23.71 9.63 26.33
N ARG A 151 -22.89 10.62 26.68
CA ARG A 151 -23.15 12.02 26.33
C ARG A 151 -22.81 12.24 24.85
N SER A 152 -23.84 12.47 24.02
CA SER A 152 -23.69 12.76 22.60
C SER A 152 -23.37 14.25 22.44
N ASP A 153 -22.08 14.54 22.38
CA ASP A 153 -21.55 15.89 22.54
C ASP A 153 -21.69 16.74 21.26
N SER A 154 -21.74 16.09 20.10
CA SER A 154 -22.00 16.69 18.79
C SER A 154 -22.89 15.79 17.93
N MET A 155 -23.82 16.38 17.17
CA MET A 155 -24.67 15.69 16.20
C MET A 155 -24.69 16.50 14.90
N ILE A 156 -24.27 15.90 13.79
CA ILE A 156 -24.16 16.58 12.49
C ILE A 156 -24.90 15.75 11.44
N LEU A 157 -26.04 16.27 10.98
CA LEU A 157 -26.75 15.73 9.83
C LEU A 157 -25.99 16.13 8.56
N THR A 158 -25.58 15.12 7.80
CA THR A 158 -24.71 15.27 6.64
C THR A 158 -25.43 14.77 5.40
N ARG A 159 -25.57 15.62 4.37
CA ARG A 159 -25.95 15.18 3.02
C ARG A 159 -24.71 15.09 2.15
N VAL A 160 -24.48 13.92 1.56
CA VAL A 160 -23.48 13.71 0.52
C VAL A 160 -24.20 13.70 -0.84
N ASP A 161 -23.77 14.54 -1.76
CA ASP A 161 -24.26 14.58 -3.14
C ASP A 161 -23.10 14.29 -4.12
N PRO A 162 -22.88 13.03 -4.52
CA PRO A 162 -21.77 12.66 -5.40
C PRO A 162 -21.97 13.12 -6.84
N VAL A 163 -23.21 13.44 -7.25
CA VAL A 163 -23.55 13.95 -8.59
C VAL A 163 -23.15 15.42 -8.72
N GLN A 164 -23.50 16.23 -7.72
CA GLN A 164 -23.14 17.64 -7.63
C GLN A 164 -21.74 17.88 -7.05
N LYS A 165 -21.10 16.83 -6.50
CA LYS A 165 -19.81 16.87 -5.77
C LYS A 165 -19.84 17.82 -4.58
N ASN A 166 -20.94 17.79 -3.83
CA ASN A 166 -21.21 18.66 -2.70
C ASN A 166 -21.41 17.82 -1.43
N VAL A 167 -20.96 18.34 -0.28
CA VAL A 167 -21.28 17.78 1.05
C VAL A 167 -21.83 18.93 1.88
N SER A 168 -23.06 18.77 2.37
CA SER A 168 -23.73 19.77 3.21
C SER A 168 -23.83 19.24 4.63
N LEU A 169 -23.29 20.00 5.59
CA LEU A 169 -23.25 19.68 7.01
C LEU A 169 -24.20 20.60 7.77
N VAL A 170 -25.03 20.03 8.63
CA VAL A 170 -25.95 20.77 9.52
C VAL A 170 -25.79 20.23 10.94
N SER A 171 -25.15 21.01 11.80
CA SER A 171 -25.07 20.73 13.23
C SER A 171 -26.46 20.85 13.87
N ILE A 172 -26.81 19.89 14.73
CA ILE A 172 -28.05 19.87 15.51
C ILE A 172 -27.68 20.05 16.98
N GLU A 173 -28.24 21.07 17.63
CA GLU A 173 -27.94 21.34 19.03
C GLU A 173 -28.52 20.26 19.94
N ARG A 174 -27.72 19.76 20.89
CA ARG A 174 -28.10 18.66 21.82
C ARG A 174 -29.36 18.93 22.64
N ASP A 175 -29.66 20.22 22.84
CA ASP A 175 -30.79 20.73 23.62
C ASP A 175 -32.04 21.02 22.78
N THR A 176 -32.01 20.75 21.45
CA THR A 176 -33.17 20.90 20.56
C THR A 176 -34.34 20.08 21.09
N TYR A 177 -35.47 20.73 21.36
CA TYR A 177 -36.65 20.08 21.97
C TYR A 177 -37.52 19.43 20.89
N VAL A 178 -37.71 18.11 20.97
CA VAL A 178 -38.32 17.27 19.93
C VAL A 178 -39.22 16.18 20.54
N ASN A 179 -40.10 15.58 19.74
CA ASN A 179 -40.90 14.44 20.17
C ASN A 179 -40.18 13.11 19.86
N ILE A 180 -39.60 12.49 20.89
CA ILE A 180 -38.95 11.19 20.85
C ILE A 180 -40.01 10.08 20.79
N ALA A 181 -39.86 9.16 19.83
CA ALA A 181 -40.82 8.07 19.62
C ALA A 181 -40.88 7.12 20.82
N GLY A 182 -42.06 6.98 21.44
CA GLY A 182 -42.28 6.14 22.62
C GLY A 182 -42.08 6.83 23.98
N TYR A 183 -41.39 7.97 24.03
CA TYR A 183 -41.04 8.66 25.29
C TYR A 183 -41.68 10.06 25.43
N GLY A 184 -42.07 10.70 24.32
CA GLY A 184 -42.72 12.01 24.32
C GLY A 184 -41.77 13.17 24.03
N ALA A 185 -42.10 14.37 24.50
CA ALA A 185 -41.34 15.57 24.18
C ALA A 185 -40.17 15.80 25.18
N ASP A 186 -38.94 15.79 24.67
CA ASP A 186 -37.72 16.03 25.44
C ASP A 186 -36.60 16.63 24.56
N LYS A 187 -35.45 16.97 25.15
CA LYS A 187 -34.22 17.33 24.43
C LYS A 187 -33.74 16.17 23.57
N ILE A 188 -33.29 16.45 22.35
CA ILE A 188 -32.91 15.42 21.37
C ILE A 188 -31.80 14.49 21.88
N ASN A 189 -30.84 14.99 22.67
CA ASN A 189 -29.80 14.15 23.30
C ASN A 189 -30.35 13.08 24.27
N ALA A 190 -31.55 13.25 24.83
CA ALA A 190 -32.16 12.22 25.68
C ALA A 190 -32.41 10.91 24.91
N SER A 191 -32.63 10.96 23.58
CA SER A 191 -32.83 9.77 22.76
C SER A 191 -31.67 8.77 22.84
N ALA A 192 -30.43 9.24 22.98
CA ALA A 192 -29.25 8.38 23.15
C ALA A 192 -29.29 7.57 24.45
N ALA A 193 -29.67 8.21 25.57
CA ALA A 193 -29.79 7.54 26.87
C ALA A 193 -31.05 6.67 26.99
N LEU A 194 -32.10 6.96 26.22
CA LEU A 194 -33.39 6.27 26.27
C LEU A 194 -33.48 5.04 25.35
N GLY A 195 -32.76 5.04 24.23
CA GLY A 195 -32.81 3.97 23.21
C GLY A 195 -31.63 3.93 22.25
N GLY A 196 -30.46 4.44 22.68
CA GLY A 196 -29.20 4.34 21.93
C GLY A 196 -29.19 5.05 20.58
N SER A 197 -28.20 4.70 19.77
CA SER A 197 -28.00 5.23 18.41
C SER A 197 -29.21 4.99 17.49
N ALA A 198 -29.94 3.89 17.66
CA ALA A 198 -31.16 3.59 16.90
C ALA A 198 -32.26 4.66 17.13
N LEU A 199 -32.54 5.00 18.39
CA LEU A 199 -33.55 6.02 18.73
C LEU A 199 -33.09 7.43 18.37
N VAL A 200 -31.78 7.71 18.42
CA VAL A 200 -31.20 8.97 17.93
C VAL A 200 -31.43 9.13 16.42
N VAL A 201 -31.11 8.09 15.63
CA VAL A 201 -31.32 8.07 14.17
C VAL A 201 -32.79 8.25 13.82
N ASP A 202 -33.70 7.50 14.46
CA ASP A 202 -35.15 7.64 14.26
C ASP A 202 -35.67 9.05 14.61
N THR A 203 -35.22 9.61 15.73
CA THR A 203 -35.63 10.94 16.20
C THR A 203 -35.13 12.05 15.27
N ILE A 204 -33.86 12.01 14.83
CA ILE A 204 -33.30 13.01 13.90
C ILE A 204 -33.90 12.86 12.49
N SER A 205 -34.10 11.63 12.01
CA SER A 205 -34.77 11.34 10.74
C SER A 205 -36.16 11.97 10.67
N LYS A 206 -36.96 11.81 11.75
CA LYS A 206 -38.29 12.42 11.89
C LYS A 206 -38.25 13.93 12.08
N PHE A 207 -37.31 14.46 12.87
CA PHE A 207 -37.15 15.89 13.12
C PHE A 207 -36.75 16.68 11.86
N ALA A 208 -35.76 16.16 11.11
CA ALA A 208 -35.27 16.78 9.88
C ALA A 208 -36.12 16.44 8.64
N GLY A 209 -37.00 15.43 8.74
CA GLY A 209 -37.89 15.00 7.66
C GLY A 209 -37.16 14.30 6.49
N VAL A 210 -35.99 13.69 6.74
CA VAL A 210 -35.15 13.07 5.71
C VAL A 210 -34.66 11.67 6.12
N PRO A 211 -34.66 10.68 5.20
CA PRO A 211 -34.24 9.32 5.51
C PRO A 211 -32.73 9.23 5.73
N ILE A 212 -32.30 8.91 6.94
CA ILE A 212 -30.89 8.71 7.30
C ILE A 212 -30.48 7.29 6.94
N SER A 213 -29.50 7.17 6.03
CA SER A 213 -29.09 5.90 5.40
C SER A 213 -27.80 5.30 5.95
N HIS A 214 -26.97 6.13 6.59
CA HIS A 214 -25.71 5.73 7.23
C HIS A 214 -25.55 6.46 8.57
N TYR A 215 -24.83 5.85 9.50
CA TYR A 215 -24.52 6.39 10.83
C TYR A 215 -23.02 6.21 11.10
N VAL A 216 -22.40 7.18 11.77
CA VAL A 216 -21.01 7.11 12.25
C VAL A 216 -20.95 7.68 13.66
N GLU A 217 -20.56 6.86 14.62
CA GLU A 217 -20.19 7.28 15.98
C GLU A 217 -18.67 7.47 16.05
N ILE A 218 -18.21 8.57 16.64
CA ILE A 218 -16.79 8.90 16.79
C ILE A 218 -16.55 9.37 18.22
N ASP A 219 -15.64 8.72 18.93
CA ASP A 219 -15.14 9.17 20.24
C ASP A 219 -13.89 10.04 20.09
N PHE A 220 -13.35 10.54 21.21
CA PHE A 220 -12.18 11.44 21.15
C PHE A 220 -10.92 10.75 20.64
N ASP A 221 -10.75 9.45 20.92
CA ASP A 221 -9.56 8.70 20.51
C ASP A 221 -9.61 8.35 19.01
N GLY A 222 -10.79 7.98 18.49
CA GLY A 222 -11.06 7.84 17.06
C GLY A 222 -10.94 9.15 16.28
N PHE A 223 -11.39 10.28 16.85
CA PHE A 223 -11.21 11.61 16.24
C PHE A 223 -9.74 11.98 16.10
N LYS A 224 -8.95 11.86 17.18
CA LYS A 224 -7.49 12.14 17.16
C LYS A 224 -6.78 11.26 16.12
N ALA A 225 -7.06 9.96 16.14
CA ALA A 225 -6.48 9.01 15.19
C ALA A 225 -6.83 9.31 13.73
N ALA A 226 -8.05 9.81 13.45
CA ALA A 226 -8.44 10.22 12.11
C ALA A 226 -7.67 11.45 11.61
N VAL A 227 -7.44 12.45 12.47
CA VAL A 227 -6.65 13.64 12.14
C VAL A 227 -5.18 13.27 11.92
N ASP A 228 -4.59 12.46 12.81
CA ASP A 228 -3.20 12.04 12.67
C ASP A 228 -2.96 11.13 11.45
N ALA A 229 -3.94 10.29 11.08
CA ALA A 229 -3.89 9.48 9.86
C ALA A 229 -3.91 10.31 8.56
N LEU A 230 -4.43 11.54 8.60
CA LEU A 230 -4.34 12.50 7.49
C LEU A 230 -3.01 13.28 7.47
N GLY A 231 -2.19 13.16 8.52
CA GLY A 231 -0.98 13.95 8.73
C GLY A 231 -1.19 15.29 9.44
N GLY A 232 -2.32 15.44 10.16
CA GLY A 232 -2.77 16.70 10.74
C GLY A 232 -3.66 17.51 9.79
N ILE A 233 -4.21 18.62 10.28
CA ILE A 233 -5.04 19.54 9.51
C ILE A 233 -4.50 20.97 9.59
N GLU A 234 -4.53 21.71 8.48
CA GLU A 234 -4.11 23.11 8.43
C GLU A 234 -5.28 24.02 8.87
N VAL A 235 -5.04 24.86 9.88
CA VAL A 235 -6.03 25.78 10.46
C VAL A 235 -5.38 27.12 10.79
N ASP A 236 -6.08 28.22 10.49
CA ASP A 236 -5.74 29.56 10.98
C ASP A 236 -6.49 29.82 12.29
N VAL A 237 -5.79 29.69 13.42
CA VAL A 237 -6.39 29.75 14.75
C VAL A 237 -6.43 31.23 15.22
N PRO A 238 -7.61 31.85 15.43
CA PRO A 238 -7.71 33.31 15.54
C PRO A 238 -7.14 33.90 16.84
N ILE A 239 -7.05 33.11 17.91
CA ILE A 239 -6.51 33.46 19.23
C ILE A 239 -5.82 32.23 19.84
N THR A 240 -4.81 32.43 20.69
CA THR A 240 -4.24 31.31 21.45
C THR A 240 -5.29 30.76 22.42
N ILE A 241 -5.58 29.47 22.29
CA ILE A 241 -6.41 28.69 23.22
C ILE A 241 -5.46 28.12 24.29
N ASP A 242 -5.84 28.25 25.56
CA ASP A 242 -5.08 27.74 26.71
C ASP A 242 -6.10 27.24 27.75
N ASP A 243 -6.50 25.98 27.61
CA ASP A 243 -7.68 25.41 28.25
C ASP A 243 -7.41 23.97 28.75
N ASP A 244 -7.07 23.87 30.03
CA ASP A 244 -6.80 22.61 30.73
C ASP A 244 -8.00 21.63 30.71
N LEU A 245 -9.23 22.10 30.50
CA LEU A 245 -10.45 21.26 30.45
C LEU A 245 -10.71 20.74 29.03
N ALA A 246 -10.38 21.53 28.01
CA ALA A 246 -10.38 21.08 26.62
C ALA A 246 -9.23 20.08 26.33
N GLY A 247 -8.09 20.23 27.02
CA GLY A 247 -6.96 19.30 26.99
C GLY A 247 -5.58 19.95 26.77
N GLY A 248 -5.47 21.28 26.87
CA GLY A 248 -4.19 22.00 26.77
C GLY A 248 -4.25 23.24 25.88
N ARG A 249 -3.18 23.46 25.12
CA ARG A 249 -2.85 24.76 24.49
C ARG A 249 -2.62 24.67 22.99
N VAL A 250 -3.20 25.62 22.24
CA VAL A 250 -3.04 25.78 20.78
C VAL A 250 -2.76 27.26 20.49
N GLU A 251 -1.63 27.58 19.87
CA GLU A 251 -1.25 28.97 19.60
C GLU A 251 -2.05 29.62 18.46
N ALA A 252 -2.07 30.95 18.40
CA ALA A 252 -2.69 31.69 17.31
C ALA A 252 -1.91 31.60 15.98
N GLY A 253 -2.65 31.66 14.87
CA GLY A 253 -2.16 31.76 13.50
C GLY A 253 -2.31 30.47 12.68
N LEU A 254 -1.91 30.57 11.40
CA LEU A 254 -1.90 29.48 10.43
C LEU A 254 -0.84 28.43 10.78
N GLN A 255 -1.29 27.22 11.10
CA GLN A 255 -0.45 26.09 11.46
C GLN A 255 -1.10 24.75 11.09
N THR A 256 -0.31 23.68 11.00
CA THR A 256 -0.83 22.30 10.93
C THR A 256 -0.95 21.76 12.36
N ILE A 257 -2.16 21.43 12.79
CA ILE A 257 -2.45 20.85 14.11
C ILE A 257 -2.61 19.33 14.04
N ASN A 258 -2.13 18.61 15.07
CA ASN A 258 -2.30 17.17 15.23
C ASN A 258 -3.68 16.82 15.83
N GLY A 259 -3.94 15.52 16.05
CA GLY A 259 -5.17 15.04 16.68
C GLY A 259 -5.49 15.70 18.02
N ASP A 260 -4.54 15.72 18.97
CA ASP A 260 -4.75 16.31 20.31
C ASP A 260 -5.08 17.81 20.22
N GLN A 261 -4.33 18.57 19.43
CA GLN A 261 -4.54 20.00 19.22
C GLN A 261 -5.88 20.30 18.51
N ALA A 262 -6.27 19.47 17.54
CA ALA A 262 -7.58 19.57 16.91
C ALA A 262 -8.71 19.26 17.90
N LEU A 263 -8.50 18.34 18.84
CA LEU A 263 -9.48 18.02 19.87
C LEU A 263 -9.65 19.18 20.87
N VAL A 264 -8.56 19.83 21.28
CA VAL A 264 -8.60 21.05 22.11
C VAL A 264 -9.37 22.16 21.39
N LEU A 265 -9.04 22.42 20.12
CA LEU A 265 -9.72 23.42 19.29
C LEU A 265 -11.24 23.17 19.17
N CYS A 266 -11.66 21.91 19.07
CA CYS A 266 -13.08 21.54 18.95
C CYS A 266 -13.84 21.51 20.30
N ARG A 267 -13.14 21.52 21.45
CA ARG A 267 -13.76 21.39 22.79
C ARG A 267 -13.78 22.70 23.60
N SER A 268 -12.85 23.62 23.36
CA SER A 268 -12.81 24.94 24.03
C SER A 268 -13.97 25.85 23.60
N ARG A 269 -14.31 26.87 24.42
CA ARG A 269 -15.53 27.69 24.30
C ARG A 269 -15.35 29.14 24.73
#